data_AF-A0A8S2XR66-F1
#
_entry.id   AF-A0A8S2XR66-F1
#
_cell.length_a   1.000
_cell.length_b   1.000
_cell.length_c   1.000
_cell.angle_alpha   90.00
_cell.angle_beta   90.00
_cell.angle_gamma   90.00
#
_symmetry.space_group_name_H-M   'P 1'
#
loop_
_entity.id
_entity.type
_entity.pdbx_description
1 polymer ?
#
loop_
_entity_poly.entity_id
_entity_poly.type
_entity_poly.pdbx_seq_one_letter_code
_entity_poly.pdbx_strand_id
1 'polypeptide(L)'
;YQDSVSAISGILSITSKPINIGGASIGGIFDPADVYFNGYIDHLIITQRAKTACEILQDATLVVYYPFENSLLDSGPNLISGTLSASGASYITSSRIGTYALQLNATGSYFQIPSLTALGTTNQSFTIGLWAKPTALSGVL
;
A
#
# COMPACT_ATOMS: atom_id res chain seq x y z
N TYR A 1 32.02 -13.80 25.52
CA TYR A 1 30.58 -13.49 25.54
C TYR A 1 30.17 -13.28 24.09
N GLN A 2 29.90 -14.38 23.38
CA GLN A 2 29.34 -14.32 22.03
C GLN A 2 27.83 -14.39 22.22
N ASP A 3 27.14 -13.31 21.83
CA ASP A 3 25.69 -13.29 21.81
C ASP A 3 25.24 -14.12 20.62
N SER A 4 24.81 -15.35 20.89
CA SER A 4 24.19 -16.21 19.90
C SER A 4 22.79 -15.69 19.62
N VAL A 5 22.68 -14.81 18.63
CA VAL A 5 21.38 -14.43 18.06
C VAL A 5 20.83 -15.67 17.34
N SER A 6 20.11 -16.51 18.07
CA SER A 6 19.23 -17.51 17.49
C SER A 6 18.24 -16.75 16.61
N ALA A 7 18.41 -16.84 15.30
CA ALA A 7 17.33 -16.53 14.38
C ALA A 7 16.20 -17.52 14.70
N ILE A 8 15.25 -17.08 15.51
CA ILE A 8 13.99 -17.80 15.68
C ILE A 8 13.32 -17.70 14.31
N SER A 9 13.52 -18.72 13.48
CA SER A 9 12.68 -18.98 12.33
C SER A 9 11.28 -19.24 12.90
N GLY A 10 10.50 -18.17 13.01
CA GLY A 10 9.14 -18.17 13.53
C GLY A 10 8.21 -18.85 12.55
N ILE A 11 8.32 -20.17 12.45
CA ILE A 11 7.29 -20.98 11.80
C ILE A 11 6.01 -20.80 12.62
N LEU A 12 5.03 -20.09 12.05
CA LEU A 12 3.71 -19.85 12.66
C LEU A 12 2.91 -21.16 12.86
N SER A 13 3.36 -22.28 12.30
CA SER A 13 2.66 -23.56 12.35
C SER A 13 3.58 -24.70 12.81
N ILE A 14 3.45 -25.07 14.09
CA ILE A 14 3.82 -26.39 14.59
C ILE A 14 2.67 -27.41 14.43
N THR A 15 1.60 -27.05 13.71
CA THR A 15 0.37 -27.87 13.60
C THR A 15 -0.29 -27.71 12.23
N SER A 16 -0.73 -28.81 11.61
CA SER A 16 -1.45 -28.81 10.33
C SER A 16 -2.89 -28.26 10.40
N LYS A 17 -3.24 -27.52 11.45
CA LYS A 17 -4.60 -27.02 11.68
C LYS A 17 -4.84 -25.70 10.95
N PRO A 18 -6.08 -25.44 10.53
CA PRO A 18 -6.45 -24.15 9.93
C PRO A 18 -6.32 -23.01 10.95
N ILE A 19 -6.05 -21.81 10.43
CA ILE A 19 -6.22 -20.55 11.15
C ILE A 19 -7.65 -20.05 10.93
N ASN A 20 -8.39 -19.77 12.00
CA ASN A 20 -9.72 -19.19 11.91
C ASN A 20 -9.65 -17.69 12.16
N ILE A 21 -10.23 -16.89 11.26
CA ILE A 21 -10.35 -15.43 11.37
C ILE A 21 -11.84 -15.11 11.47
N GLY A 22 -12.23 -14.36 12.50
CA GLY A 22 -13.64 -14.05 12.79
C GLY A 22 -14.39 -15.09 13.65
N GLY A 23 -13.69 -16.10 14.17
CA GLY A 23 -14.19 -17.04 15.19
C GLY A 23 -13.17 -17.25 16.31
N ALA A 24 -13.62 -17.72 17.47
CA ALA A 24 -12.81 -17.77 18.70
C ALA A 24 -11.88 -19.01 18.83
N SER A 25 -11.25 -19.48 17.75
CA SER A 25 -10.30 -20.59 17.89
C SER A 25 -9.00 -20.43 17.09
N ILE A 26 -7.91 -20.23 17.83
CA ILE A 26 -6.54 -20.50 17.36
C ILE A 26 -6.18 -21.90 17.88
N GLY A 27 -5.96 -22.86 16.98
CA GLY A 27 -5.64 -24.26 17.36
C GLY A 27 -6.77 -25.27 17.20
N GLY A 28 -7.89 -24.89 16.59
CA GLY A 28 -8.92 -25.80 16.07
C GLY A 28 -9.69 -26.61 17.13
N ILE A 29 -9.86 -26.06 18.34
CA ILE A 29 -10.85 -26.56 19.30
C ILE A 29 -12.07 -25.66 19.14
N PHE A 30 -13.20 -26.23 18.75
CA PHE A 30 -14.48 -25.53 18.68
C PHE A 30 -15.16 -25.61 20.06
N ASP A 31 -15.46 -24.46 20.67
CA ASP A 31 -16.35 -24.38 21.83
C ASP A 31 -17.74 -23.91 21.35
N PRO A 32 -18.84 -24.63 21.64
CA PRO A 32 -20.18 -24.18 21.30
C PRO A 32 -20.60 -22.85 21.96
N ALA A 33 -19.84 -22.32 22.92
CA ALA A 33 -19.99 -20.98 23.49
C ALA A 33 -19.14 -19.89 22.79
N ASP A 34 -18.42 -20.23 21.72
CA ASP A 34 -17.53 -19.31 21.02
C ASP A 34 -18.28 -18.09 20.45
N VAL A 35 -17.78 -16.90 20.82
CA VAL A 35 -18.29 -15.63 20.31
C VAL A 35 -17.67 -15.37 18.92
N TYR A 36 -18.50 -15.27 17.89
CA TYR A 36 -18.07 -14.92 16.54
C TYR A 36 -17.95 -13.42 16.36
N PHE A 37 -16.97 -13.00 15.56
CA PHE A 37 -16.88 -11.61 15.14
C PHE A 37 -18.06 -11.28 14.22
N ASN A 38 -18.81 -10.23 14.56
CA ASN A 38 -19.87 -9.67 13.73
C ASN A 38 -19.47 -8.25 13.32
N GLY A 39 -18.93 -8.11 12.11
CA GLY A 39 -18.45 -6.86 11.57
C GLY A 39 -17.71 -7.06 10.24
N TYR A 40 -16.97 -6.05 9.80
CA TYR A 40 -16.16 -6.10 8.60
C TYR A 40 -14.69 -6.36 8.95
N ILE A 41 -14.06 -7.30 8.25
CA ILE A 41 -12.61 -7.53 8.27
C ILE A 41 -12.09 -7.11 6.90
N ASP A 42 -11.07 -6.25 6.89
CA ASP A 42 -10.37 -5.83 5.69
C ASP A 42 -8.85 -5.96 5.92
N HIS A 43 -8.11 -6.20 4.83
CA HIS A 43 -6.64 -6.18 4.77
C HIS A 43 -5.91 -7.11 5.78
N LEU A 44 -6.07 -8.44 5.62
CA LEU A 44 -5.31 -9.44 6.38
C LEU A 44 -3.93 -9.71 5.75
N ILE A 45 -2.86 -9.46 6.52
CA ILE A 45 -1.48 -9.81 6.13
C ILE A 45 -0.89 -10.81 7.14
N ILE A 46 -0.26 -11.88 6.64
CA ILE A 46 0.56 -12.80 7.43
C ILE A 46 2.02 -12.66 6.96
N THR A 47 2.95 -12.43 7.89
CA THR A 47 4.38 -12.29 7.59
C THR A 47 5.20 -13.33 8.32
N GLN A 48 6.38 -13.66 7.76
CA GLN A 48 7.29 -14.66 8.34
C GLN A 48 8.34 -14.04 9.29
N ARG A 49 8.24 -12.74 9.57
CA ARG A 49 9.16 -12.01 10.44
C ARG A 49 8.43 -10.93 11.22
N ALA A 50 9.02 -10.48 12.33
CA ALA A 50 8.56 -9.27 12.98
C ALA A 50 8.73 -8.06 12.04
N LYS A 51 7.67 -7.26 11.89
CA LYS A 51 7.72 -5.96 11.23
C LYS A 51 8.15 -4.90 12.24
N THR A 52 8.90 -3.92 11.78
CA THR A 52 9.21 -2.73 12.58
C THR A 52 7.98 -1.84 12.72
N ALA A 53 7.99 -0.94 13.70
CA ALA A 53 6.90 0.04 13.87
C ALA A 53 6.68 0.91 12.61
N CYS A 54 7.75 1.25 11.89
CA CYS A 54 7.67 2.00 10.64
C CYS A 54 6.95 1.21 9.55
N GLU A 55 7.28 -0.08 9.40
CA GLU A 55 6.64 -0.94 8.41
C GLU A 55 5.17 -1.24 8.74
N ILE A 56 4.81 -1.31 10.02
CA ILE A 56 3.40 -1.44 10.44
C ILE A 56 2.64 -0.15 10.15
N LEU A 57 3.22 1.00 10.49
CA LEU A 57 2.60 2.30 10.22
C LEU A 57 2.39 2.50 8.71
N GLN A 58 3.37 2.11 7.89
CA GLN A 58 3.26 2.22 6.44
C GLN A 58 2.14 1.34 5.89
N ASP A 59 2.05 0.07 6.27
CA ASP A 59 0.94 -0.81 5.83
C ASP A 59 -0.43 -0.29 6.27
N ALA A 60 -0.51 0.31 7.47
CA ALA A 60 -1.76 0.80 8.04
C ALA A 60 -2.24 2.13 7.44
N THR A 61 -1.36 2.91 6.82
CA THR A 61 -1.67 4.29 6.38
C THR A 61 -1.48 4.53 4.89
N LEU A 62 -0.65 3.75 4.22
CA LEU A 62 -0.40 3.90 2.79
C LEU A 62 -1.55 3.31 1.99
N VAL A 63 -2.28 4.17 1.27
CA VAL A 63 -3.39 3.73 0.42
C VAL A 63 -2.91 3.34 -0.97
N VAL A 64 -2.07 4.18 -1.59
CA VAL A 64 -1.50 3.95 -2.93
C VAL A 64 -0.08 4.50 -2.99
N TYR A 65 0.78 3.89 -3.81
CA TYR A 65 2.13 4.35 -4.07
C TYR A 65 2.54 4.13 -5.53
N TYR A 66 2.79 5.22 -6.25
CA TYR A 66 3.25 5.18 -7.64
C TYR A 66 4.66 5.74 -7.74
N PRO A 67 5.69 4.88 -7.89
CA PRO A 67 7.07 5.35 -8.08
C PRO A 67 7.29 5.91 -9.50
N PHE A 68 6.37 5.66 -10.44
CA PHE A 68 6.46 6.04 -11.86
C PHE A 68 7.71 5.48 -12.57
N GLU A 69 8.15 4.29 -12.16
CA GLU A 69 9.24 3.53 -12.77
C GLU A 69 8.78 2.78 -14.03
N ASN A 70 8.43 3.55 -15.08
CA ASN A 70 7.87 3.04 -16.34
C ASN A 70 6.61 2.17 -16.15
N SER A 71 5.83 2.50 -15.11
CA SER A 71 4.63 1.77 -14.72
C SER A 71 3.66 2.68 -13.97
N LEU A 72 2.36 2.42 -14.13
CA LEU A 72 1.26 3.03 -13.38
C LEU A 72 0.65 2.07 -12.36
N LEU A 73 1.27 0.90 -12.18
CA LEU A 73 0.82 -0.06 -11.19
C LEU A 73 1.05 0.51 -9.79
N ASP A 74 0.02 0.37 -8.94
CA ASP A 74 0.15 0.67 -7.53
C ASP A 74 1.14 -0.30 -6.89
N SER A 75 2.23 0.24 -6.37
CA SER A 75 3.25 -0.49 -5.60
C SER A 75 2.95 -0.51 -4.10
N GLY A 76 1.82 0.10 -3.70
CA GLY A 76 1.25 0.02 -2.36
C GLY A 76 0.39 -1.24 -2.15
N PRO A 77 -0.26 -1.34 -0.99
CA PRO A 77 -0.93 -2.58 -0.58
C PRO A 77 -2.27 -2.85 -1.28
N ASN A 78 -2.92 -1.85 -1.87
CA ASN A 78 -4.32 -1.97 -2.32
C ASN A 78 -4.51 -2.26 -3.82
N LEU A 79 -3.41 -2.34 -4.58
CA LEU A 79 -3.42 -2.68 -6.02
C LEU A 79 -4.32 -1.76 -6.87
N ILE A 80 -4.48 -0.49 -6.46
CA ILE A 80 -5.34 0.47 -7.17
C ILE A 80 -4.52 1.09 -8.31
N SER A 81 -4.34 0.37 -9.42
CA SER A 81 -3.52 0.88 -10.53
C SER A 81 -4.14 2.10 -11.20
N GLY A 82 -3.30 3.08 -11.54
CA GLY A 82 -3.75 4.30 -12.19
C GLY A 82 -3.83 4.19 -13.71
N THR A 83 -4.39 5.21 -14.34
CA THR A 83 -4.53 5.33 -15.80
C THR A 83 -3.95 6.65 -16.29
N LEU A 84 -3.59 6.69 -17.58
CA LEU A 84 -3.19 7.91 -18.27
C LEU A 84 -4.28 8.35 -19.22
N SER A 85 -4.40 9.66 -19.39
CA SER A 85 -5.15 10.25 -20.50
C SER A 85 -4.66 9.73 -21.85
N ALA A 86 -5.57 9.62 -22.83
CA ALA A 86 -5.24 9.22 -24.20
C ALA A 86 -4.22 10.16 -24.87
N SER A 87 -4.20 11.43 -24.47
CA SER A 87 -3.16 12.41 -24.75
C SER A 87 -1.90 12.07 -23.96
N GLY A 88 -0.95 11.43 -24.63
CA GLY A 88 0.26 10.80 -24.10
C GLY A 88 0.96 11.49 -22.93
N ALA A 89 1.25 10.70 -21.91
CA ALA A 89 2.35 10.94 -20.98
C ALA A 89 3.51 10.00 -21.33
N SER A 90 4.73 10.43 -21.04
CA SER A 90 5.94 9.65 -21.29
C SER A 90 6.73 9.45 -20.00
N TYR A 91 7.59 8.45 -19.99
CA TYR A 91 8.56 8.27 -18.92
C TYR A 91 9.90 8.87 -19.34
N ILE A 92 10.49 9.68 -18.47
CA ILE A 92 11.80 10.30 -18.68
C ILE A 92 12.76 9.85 -17.60
N THR A 93 14.07 9.88 -17.88
CA THR A 93 15.12 9.49 -16.92
C THR A 93 15.56 10.62 -15.98
N SER A 94 14.93 11.79 -16.07
CA SER A 94 15.15 12.91 -15.15
C SER A 94 14.23 12.78 -13.93
N SER A 95 14.52 11.80 -13.07
CA SER A 95 13.75 11.48 -11.87
C SER A 95 14.36 12.10 -10.61
N ARG A 96 13.55 12.20 -9.54
CA ARG A 96 14.02 12.57 -8.19
C ARG A 96 14.39 11.34 -7.36
N ILE A 97 13.64 10.26 -7.54
CA ILE A 97 13.80 8.96 -6.88
C ILE A 97 13.73 7.93 -8.00
N GLY A 98 14.55 6.88 -7.94
CA GLY A 98 14.55 5.81 -8.95
C GLY A 98 15.13 6.24 -10.29
N THR A 99 14.74 5.57 -11.38
CA THR A 99 15.29 5.76 -12.73
C THR A 99 14.38 6.58 -13.62
N TYR A 100 13.05 6.48 -13.45
CA TYR A 100 12.09 7.16 -14.31
C TYR A 100 11.19 8.12 -13.53
N ALA A 101 10.65 9.10 -14.25
CA ALA A 101 9.58 9.95 -13.77
C ALA A 101 8.50 10.08 -14.84
N LEU A 102 7.26 10.24 -14.41
CA LEU A 102 6.15 10.52 -15.30
C LEU A 102 6.21 11.98 -15.77
N GLN A 103 6.24 12.18 -17.08
CA GLN A 103 6.17 13.49 -17.72
C GLN A 103 4.77 13.70 -18.33
N LEU A 104 4.10 14.75 -17.87
CA LEU A 104 2.85 15.26 -18.41
C LEU A 104 3.14 16.54 -19.21
N ASN A 105 3.37 16.42 -20.52
CA ASN A 105 3.78 17.54 -21.38
C ASN A 105 2.87 17.77 -22.60
N ALA A 106 1.86 16.92 -22.82
CA ALA A 106 0.88 17.11 -23.89
C ALA A 106 -0.35 17.87 -23.40
N THR A 107 -1.04 18.56 -24.31
CA THR A 107 -2.33 19.18 -24.02
C THR A 107 -3.33 18.12 -23.55
N GLY A 108 -3.90 18.32 -22.36
CA GLY A 108 -4.81 17.34 -21.74
C GLY A 108 -4.11 16.08 -21.23
N SER A 109 -2.79 16.09 -21.01
CA SER A 109 -2.11 14.97 -20.35
C SER A 109 -2.38 14.96 -18.84
N TYR A 110 -2.87 13.85 -18.32
CA TYR A 110 -3.11 13.65 -16.88
C TYR A 110 -2.93 12.19 -16.46
N PHE A 111 -2.64 12.01 -15.19
CA PHE A 111 -2.67 10.74 -14.47
C PHE A 111 -3.91 10.70 -13.59
N GLN A 112 -4.63 9.58 -13.60
CA GLN A 112 -5.85 9.39 -12.84
C GLN A 112 -5.77 8.15 -11.96
N ILE A 113 -6.28 8.26 -10.74
CA ILE A 113 -6.46 7.15 -9.82
C ILE A 113 -7.97 6.90 -9.68
N PRO A 114 -8.49 5.73 -10.11
CA PRO A 114 -9.93 5.55 -10.29
C PRO A 114 -10.74 5.35 -9.00
N SER A 115 -10.14 4.78 -7.94
CA SER A 115 -10.92 4.17 -6.83
C SER A 115 -10.49 4.65 -5.44
N LEU A 116 -10.26 5.95 -5.25
CA LEU A 116 -9.97 6.53 -3.93
C LEU A 116 -11.26 6.96 -3.21
N THR A 117 -12.14 6.00 -2.91
CA THR A 117 -13.48 6.25 -2.34
C THR A 117 -13.47 6.89 -0.95
N ALA A 118 -12.37 6.73 -0.20
CA ALA A 118 -12.17 7.36 1.09
C ALA A 118 -11.75 8.84 0.99
N LEU A 119 -11.30 9.30 -0.18
CA LEU A 119 -11.03 10.73 -0.38
C LEU A 119 -12.36 11.49 -0.44
N GLY A 120 -12.53 12.47 0.43
CA GLY A 120 -13.75 13.29 0.50
C GLY A 120 -14.83 12.74 1.42
N THR A 121 -14.58 11.66 2.18
CA THR A 121 -15.47 11.25 3.26
C THR A 121 -15.35 12.21 4.44
N THR A 122 -16.49 12.57 5.05
CA THR A 122 -16.52 13.49 6.20
C THR A 122 -15.75 12.90 7.37
N ASN A 123 -14.96 13.72 8.06
CA ASN A 123 -14.14 13.33 9.21
C ASN A 123 -13.04 12.30 8.92
N GLN A 124 -12.67 12.09 7.65
CA GLN A 124 -11.51 11.27 7.28
C GLN A 124 -10.34 12.16 6.88
N SER A 125 -9.29 12.19 7.70
CA SER A 125 -8.05 12.87 7.35
C SER A 125 -7.26 12.06 6.32
N PHE A 126 -6.60 12.74 5.40
CA PHE A 126 -5.72 12.14 4.40
C PHE A 126 -4.50 13.05 4.13
N THR A 127 -3.48 12.51 3.47
CA THR A 127 -2.31 13.27 3.01
C THR A 127 -1.90 12.75 1.64
N ILE A 128 -1.51 13.67 0.76
CA ILE A 128 -0.93 13.35 -0.55
C ILE A 128 0.47 13.97 -0.57
N GLY A 129 1.48 13.14 -0.82
CA GLY A 129 2.87 13.59 -0.98
C GLY A 129 3.39 13.25 -2.37
N LEU A 130 4.03 14.20 -3.03
CA LEU A 130 4.67 13.97 -4.33
C LEU A 130 5.86 14.92 -4.57
N TRP A 131 6.76 14.51 -5.46
CA TRP A 131 7.78 15.39 -6.02
C TRP A 131 7.31 15.91 -7.39
N ALA A 132 7.33 17.22 -7.59
CA ALA A 132 6.97 17.85 -8.85
C ALA A 132 8.06 18.81 -9.31
N LYS A 133 8.32 18.83 -10.62
CA LYS A 133 9.21 19.81 -11.27
C LYS A 133 8.48 20.44 -12.46
N PRO A 134 7.91 21.64 -12.31
CA PRO A 134 7.29 22.36 -13.43
C PRO A 134 8.33 22.68 -14.51
N THR A 135 7.98 22.48 -15.78
CA THR A 135 8.81 22.83 -16.94
C THR A 135 8.40 24.15 -17.59
N ALA A 136 7.17 24.59 -17.35
CA ALA A 136 6.66 25.91 -17.68
C ALA A 136 5.82 26.41 -16.49
N LEU A 137 6.04 27.65 -16.09
CA LEU A 137 5.17 28.35 -15.14
C LEU A 137 4.27 29.25 -15.97
N SER A 138 2.97 28.94 -16.02
CA SER A 138 1.99 29.89 -16.56
C SER A 138 1.39 30.66 -15.39
N GLY A 139 1.93 31.86 -15.17
CA GLY A 139 1.55 32.80 -14.13
C GLY A 139 2.44 34.02 -14.24
N VAL A 140 1.86 35.14 -14.70
CA VAL A 140 2.55 36.45 -14.78
C VAL A 140 2.74 36.96 -13.34
N LEU A 141 3.93 37.50 -13.04
CA LEU A 141 4.18 38.32 -11.85
C LEU A 141 3.56 39.72 -12.02
#